data_AF-A0A0F9SRG3-F1
#
_entry.id   AF-A0A0F9SRG3-F1
#
_cell.length_a   1.000
_cell.length_b   1.000
_cell.length_c   1.000
_cell.angle_alpha   90.00
_cell.angle_beta   90.00
_cell.angle_gamma   90.00
#
_symmetry.space_group_name_H-M   'P 1'
#
loop_
_entity.id
_entity.type
_entity.pdbx_description
1 polymer ?
#
loop_
_entity_poly.entity_id
_entity_poly.type
_entity_poly.pdbx_seq_one_letter_code
_entity_poly.pdbx_strand_id
1 'polypeptide(L)'
;MEQKHEVLRIWAESLYDHQDVRLRSHNRVRNLIRRKLLDLGFKPEKKKKKEEDVPEGSEWDDKKLIKLLKEAEKKKLLSEADHSFLTKSLELAQNEHQVEKDYEKELRPLIEAEPIWMEWLQYVNGISTRNTTRLLKHFGYCERFDTISKLWAYSGLKVQDGHAVMRKKGELLGYNLKIKTAMVGVIGDCLIKSNKSYKKRIYDTYKKRIQARGCCEKKHSKHKGKMCKDYPGHSARMAQRKMVKIFLAHYWLKCRELKGLETRGPYAVDKMKHTTNIKPFYDKQPDKQ
;
A
#
# COMPACT_ATOMS: atom_id res chain seq x y z
N MET A 1 -10.67 26.39 5.24
CA MET A 1 -10.40 24.93 5.11
C MET A 1 -9.72 24.58 3.79
N GLU A 2 -10.18 25.13 2.67
CA GLU A 2 -9.65 24.80 1.33
C GLU A 2 -8.14 25.09 1.16
N GLN A 3 -7.69 26.29 1.55
CA GLN A 3 -6.26 26.64 1.54
C GLN A 3 -5.38 25.70 2.40
N LYS A 4 -5.89 25.23 3.56
CA LYS A 4 -5.16 24.27 4.42
C LYS A 4 -4.98 22.92 3.72
N HIS A 5 -5.99 22.47 2.98
CA HIS A 5 -5.94 21.21 2.23
C HIS A 5 -5.04 21.29 1.00
N GLU A 6 -4.96 22.46 0.35
CA GLU A 6 -3.99 22.71 -0.72
C GLU A 6 -2.55 22.63 -0.21
N VAL A 7 -2.24 23.31 0.90
CA VAL A 7 -0.91 23.22 1.54
C VAL A 7 -0.58 21.78 1.90
N LEU A 8 -1.49 21.06 2.57
CA LEU A 8 -1.28 19.65 2.92
C LEU A 8 -0.99 18.80 1.68
N ARG A 9 -1.70 19.03 0.58
CA ARG A 9 -1.53 18.30 -0.67
C ARG A 9 -0.17 18.55 -1.31
N ILE A 10 0.29 19.80 -1.33
CA ILE A 10 1.61 20.18 -1.86
C ILE A 10 2.70 19.46 -1.04
N TRP A 11 2.65 19.58 0.29
CA TRP A 11 3.62 18.92 1.17
C TRP A 11 3.57 17.40 1.05
N ALA A 12 2.38 16.81 0.91
CA ALA A 12 2.20 15.38 0.65
C ALA A 12 2.80 14.97 -0.71
N GLU A 13 2.70 15.80 -1.74
CA GLU A 13 3.33 15.58 -3.04
C GLU A 13 4.85 15.58 -2.91
N SER A 14 5.43 16.61 -2.29
CA SER A 14 6.87 16.70 -2.02
C SER A 14 7.39 15.48 -1.25
N LEU A 15 6.71 15.04 -0.18
CA LEU A 15 7.09 13.84 0.57
C LEU A 15 7.21 12.60 -0.35
N TYR A 16 6.24 12.39 -1.25
CA TYR A 16 6.25 11.23 -2.13
C TYR A 16 7.26 11.35 -3.27
N ASP A 17 7.56 12.55 -3.73
CA ASP A 17 8.57 12.79 -4.76
C ASP A 17 9.96 12.50 -4.20
N HIS A 18 10.29 12.99 -3.00
CA HIS A 18 11.53 12.66 -2.32
C HIS A 18 11.63 11.16 -1.98
N GLN A 19 10.53 10.52 -1.60
CA GLN A 19 10.49 9.06 -1.43
C GLN A 19 10.79 8.31 -2.74
N ASP A 20 10.27 8.76 -3.89
CA ASP A 20 10.53 8.12 -5.19
C ASP A 20 11.99 8.31 -5.61
N VAL A 21 12.55 9.50 -5.41
CA VAL A 21 13.99 9.77 -5.61
C VAL A 21 14.82 8.79 -4.78
N ARG A 22 14.55 8.72 -3.46
CA ARG A 22 15.24 7.79 -2.56
C ARG A 22 15.18 6.34 -3.02
N LEU A 23 13.98 5.87 -3.35
CA LEU A 23 13.77 4.48 -3.78
C LEU A 23 14.55 4.19 -5.07
N ARG A 24 14.54 5.12 -6.03
CA ARG A 24 15.26 4.97 -7.31
C ARG A 24 16.78 5.01 -7.09
N SER A 25 17.28 5.93 -6.28
CA SER A 25 18.70 6.04 -5.92
C SER A 25 19.20 4.76 -5.25
N HIS A 26 18.50 4.27 -4.21
CA HIS A 26 18.84 3.01 -3.54
C HIS A 26 18.78 1.82 -4.49
N ASN A 27 17.78 1.73 -5.36
CA ASN A 27 17.67 0.62 -6.32
C ASN A 27 18.82 0.63 -7.34
N ARG A 28 19.30 1.80 -7.77
CA ARG A 28 20.47 1.93 -8.67
C ARG A 28 21.74 1.45 -7.98
N VAL A 29 21.99 1.92 -6.75
CA VAL A 29 23.14 1.48 -5.93
C VAL A 29 23.09 -0.03 -5.71
N ARG A 30 21.91 -0.55 -5.34
CA ARG A 30 21.71 -1.98 -5.14
C ARG A 30 22.02 -2.78 -6.41
N ASN A 31 21.56 -2.33 -7.56
CA ASN A 31 21.82 -3.00 -8.83
C ASN A 31 23.31 -2.96 -9.21
N LEU A 32 24.02 -1.86 -8.93
CA LEU A 32 25.46 -1.75 -9.18
C LEU A 32 26.25 -2.72 -8.29
N ILE A 33 25.98 -2.72 -6.98
CA ILE A 33 26.60 -3.64 -6.01
C ILE A 33 26.35 -5.09 -6.41
N ARG A 34 25.12 -5.45 -6.74
CA ARG A 34 24.78 -6.81 -7.20
C ARG A 34 25.54 -7.23 -8.44
N ARG A 35 25.64 -6.34 -9.45
CA ARG A 35 26.33 -6.66 -10.72
C ARG A 35 27.82 -6.89 -10.52
N LYS A 36 28.47 -6.02 -9.74
CA LYS A 36 29.91 -6.07 -9.52
C LYS A 36 30.32 -7.18 -8.54
N LEU A 37 29.55 -7.40 -7.47
CA LEU A 37 29.94 -8.33 -6.40
C LEU A 37 29.44 -9.76 -6.58
N LEU A 38 28.29 -9.95 -7.26
CA LEU A 38 27.68 -11.28 -7.44
C LEU A 38 27.84 -11.79 -8.88
N ASP A 39 28.60 -11.08 -9.71
CA ASP A 39 28.85 -11.39 -11.13
C ASP A 39 27.58 -11.78 -11.92
N LEU A 40 26.45 -11.12 -11.61
CA LEU A 40 25.15 -11.48 -12.18
C LEU A 40 24.99 -11.08 -13.66
N GLY A 41 26.01 -10.47 -14.28
CA GLY A 41 25.98 -9.93 -15.63
C GLY A 41 24.90 -8.86 -15.86
N PHE A 42 24.66 -8.47 -17.11
CA PHE A 42 23.57 -7.57 -17.51
C PHE A 42 22.22 -8.30 -17.60
N LYS A 43 21.93 -9.21 -16.67
CA LYS A 43 20.65 -9.93 -16.67
C LYS A 43 19.57 -8.98 -16.13
N PRO A 44 18.51 -8.66 -16.91
CA PRO A 44 17.39 -7.90 -16.38
C PRO A 44 16.81 -8.66 -15.18
N GLU A 45 16.44 -7.94 -14.11
CA GLU A 45 15.76 -8.55 -12.96
C GLU A 45 14.61 -9.41 -13.49
N LYS A 46 14.72 -10.74 -13.35
CA LYS A 46 13.57 -11.62 -13.62
C LYS A 46 12.46 -11.13 -12.70
N LYS A 47 11.29 -10.81 -13.28
CA LYS A 47 10.07 -10.32 -12.60
C LYS A 47 9.98 -10.90 -11.19
N LYS A 48 9.81 -10.03 -10.16
CA LYS A 48 9.68 -10.36 -8.73
C LYS A 48 9.33 -11.83 -8.50
N LYS A 49 10.29 -12.60 -7.94
CA LYS A 49 10.05 -13.96 -7.42
C LYS A 49 8.85 -13.93 -6.45
N LYS A 50 8.11 -15.04 -6.31
CA LYS A 50 6.97 -15.07 -5.36
C LYS A 50 7.51 -14.86 -3.94
N GLU A 51 6.70 -14.30 -3.07
CA GLU A 51 7.05 -14.04 -1.66
C GLU A 51 7.51 -15.32 -0.94
N GLU A 52 6.97 -16.46 -1.36
CA GLU A 52 7.33 -17.83 -0.95
C GLU A 52 8.75 -18.27 -1.38
N ASP A 53 9.32 -17.63 -2.41
CA ASP A 53 10.65 -17.93 -2.98
C ASP A 53 11.73 -16.94 -2.48
N VAL A 54 11.38 -16.01 -1.59
CA VAL A 54 12.31 -15.06 -0.97
C VAL A 54 12.72 -15.64 0.38
N PRO A 55 13.98 -16.10 0.54
CA PRO A 55 14.44 -16.65 1.81
C PRO A 55 14.18 -15.68 2.97
N GLU A 56 13.76 -16.21 4.10
CA GLU A 56 13.55 -15.44 5.33
C GLU A 56 14.87 -14.75 5.71
N GLY A 57 14.85 -13.41 5.77
CA GLY A 57 16.07 -12.61 5.82
C GLY A 57 16.74 -12.42 4.45
N SER A 58 16.00 -11.89 3.47
CA SER A 58 16.47 -11.76 2.08
C SER A 58 17.88 -11.13 1.96
N GLU A 59 18.66 -11.55 0.95
CA GLU A 59 19.94 -10.93 0.53
C GLU A 59 19.82 -9.44 0.14
N TRP A 60 18.60 -8.91 0.16
CA TRP A 60 18.23 -7.60 -0.37
C TRP A 60 18.04 -6.52 0.69
N ASP A 61 18.30 -6.82 1.96
CA ASP A 61 18.26 -5.85 3.05
C ASP A 61 19.39 -4.81 2.92
N ASP A 62 19.08 -3.53 3.12
CA ASP A 62 20.03 -2.42 2.99
C ASP A 62 21.20 -2.57 3.98
N LYS A 63 20.94 -3.13 5.18
CA LYS A 63 22.00 -3.45 6.14
C LYS A 63 22.98 -4.50 5.62
N LYS A 64 22.51 -5.45 4.82
CA LYS A 64 23.36 -6.46 4.17
C LYS A 64 24.15 -5.87 3.01
N LEU A 65 23.60 -4.90 2.26
CA LEU A 65 24.36 -4.20 1.23
C LEU A 65 25.61 -3.52 1.78
N ILE A 66 25.49 -2.82 2.91
CA ILE A 66 26.63 -2.14 3.54
C ILE A 66 27.69 -3.18 3.95
N LYS A 67 27.27 -4.33 4.49
CA LYS A 67 28.20 -5.42 4.82
C LYS A 67 28.89 -5.99 3.58
N LEU A 68 28.14 -6.25 2.51
CA LEU A 68 28.68 -6.74 1.24
C LEU A 68 29.69 -5.77 0.63
N LEU A 69 29.43 -4.46 0.70
CA LEU A 69 30.37 -3.44 0.22
C LEU A 69 31.68 -3.48 1.01
N LYS A 70 31.61 -3.55 2.35
CA LYS A 70 32.80 -3.66 3.22
C LYS A 70 33.59 -4.96 2.98
N GLU A 71 32.89 -6.07 2.76
CA GLU A 71 33.52 -7.35 2.46
C GLU A 71 34.21 -7.34 1.08
N ALA A 72 33.59 -6.70 0.09
CA ALA A 72 34.18 -6.55 -1.24
C ALA A 72 35.44 -5.70 -1.24
N GLU A 73 35.44 -4.62 -0.45
CA GLU A 73 36.60 -3.77 -0.24
C GLU A 73 37.76 -4.55 0.41
N LYS A 74 37.48 -5.33 1.48
CA LYS A 74 38.48 -6.21 2.11
C LYS A 74 39.08 -7.22 1.14
N LYS A 75 38.26 -7.77 0.24
CA LYS A 75 38.69 -8.73 -0.79
C LYS A 75 39.32 -8.07 -2.01
N LYS A 76 39.47 -6.73 -2.03
CA LYS A 76 39.99 -5.94 -3.16
C LYS A 76 39.28 -6.23 -4.48
N LEU A 77 37.97 -6.51 -4.41
CA LEU A 77 37.13 -6.81 -5.59
C LEU A 77 36.65 -5.56 -6.33
N LEU A 78 36.87 -4.38 -5.75
CA LEU A 78 36.46 -3.09 -6.31
C LEU A 78 37.71 -2.24 -6.59
N SER A 79 37.68 -1.50 -7.69
CA SER A 79 38.65 -0.43 -7.92
C SER A 79 38.42 0.71 -6.92
N GLU A 80 39.44 1.53 -6.68
CA GLU A 80 39.33 2.71 -5.82
C GLU A 80 38.23 3.67 -6.31
N ALA A 81 38.13 3.86 -7.63
CA ALA A 81 37.08 4.67 -8.26
C ALA A 81 35.67 4.09 -8.01
N ASP A 82 35.50 2.77 -8.17
CA ASP A 82 34.22 2.10 -7.91
C ASP A 82 33.82 2.21 -6.44
N HIS A 83 34.77 2.03 -5.52
CA HIS A 83 34.54 2.18 -4.08
C HIS A 83 34.10 3.60 -3.72
N SER A 84 34.85 4.61 -4.18
CA SER A 84 34.53 6.03 -3.95
C SER A 84 33.13 6.38 -4.47
N PHE A 85 32.79 5.96 -5.69
CA PHE A 85 31.47 6.21 -6.28
C PHE A 85 30.33 5.55 -5.48
N LEU A 86 30.51 4.28 -5.06
CA LEU A 86 29.50 3.54 -4.31
C LEU A 86 29.27 4.14 -2.92
N THR A 87 30.34 4.51 -2.22
CA THR A 87 30.28 5.18 -0.92
C THR A 87 29.54 6.51 -1.04
N LYS A 88 29.91 7.35 -2.01
CA LYS A 88 29.22 8.64 -2.25
C LYS A 88 27.75 8.46 -2.60
N SER A 89 27.43 7.44 -3.40
CA SER A 89 26.04 7.15 -3.76
C SER A 89 25.20 6.72 -2.56
N LEU A 90 25.78 5.97 -1.61
CA LEU A 90 25.10 5.61 -0.36
C LEU A 90 24.88 6.83 0.54
N GLU A 91 25.87 7.71 0.67
CA GLU A 91 25.73 8.98 1.41
C GLU A 91 24.59 9.85 0.86
N LEU A 92 24.55 10.04 -0.46
CA LEU A 92 23.48 10.82 -1.10
C LEU A 92 22.10 10.20 -0.83
N ALA A 93 22.01 8.87 -0.89
CA ALA A 93 20.77 8.16 -0.62
C ALA A 93 20.32 8.28 0.85
N GLN A 94 21.27 8.39 1.79
CA GLN A 94 20.98 8.68 3.20
C GLN A 94 20.48 10.11 3.39
N ASN A 95 21.08 11.09 2.68
CA ASN A 95 20.60 12.47 2.71
C ASN A 95 19.17 12.59 2.18
N GLU A 96 18.84 11.90 1.08
CA GLU A 96 17.47 11.81 0.55
C GLU A 96 16.49 11.21 1.58
N HIS A 97 16.94 10.24 2.38
CA HIS A 97 16.13 9.68 3.45
C HIS A 97 15.89 10.66 4.60
N GLN A 98 16.88 11.51 4.92
CA GLN A 98 16.71 12.54 5.93
C GLN A 98 15.70 13.59 5.46
N VAL A 99 15.79 14.04 4.21
CA VAL A 99 14.79 14.95 3.63
C VAL A 99 13.38 14.35 3.72
N GLU A 100 13.20 13.06 3.37
CA GLU A 100 11.90 12.38 3.52
C GLU A 100 11.37 12.44 4.97
N LYS A 101 12.24 12.26 5.97
CA LYS A 101 11.86 12.35 7.39
C LYS A 101 11.48 13.76 7.81
N ASP A 102 12.19 14.77 7.31
CA ASP A 102 11.91 16.16 7.63
C ASP A 102 10.51 16.55 7.11
N TYR A 103 10.17 16.17 5.86
CA TYR A 103 8.80 16.35 5.35
C TYR A 103 7.74 15.61 6.18
N GLU A 104 8.03 14.38 6.63
CA GLU A 104 7.09 13.64 7.49
C GLU A 104 6.90 14.31 8.86
N LYS A 105 7.96 14.89 9.42
CA LYS A 105 7.92 15.63 10.68
C LYS A 105 7.04 16.87 10.57
N GLU A 106 7.17 17.64 9.50
CA GLU A 106 6.36 18.84 9.25
C GLU A 106 4.88 18.50 8.94
N LEU A 107 4.63 17.42 8.20
CA LEU A 107 3.27 16.97 7.88
C LEU A 107 2.52 16.43 9.10
N ARG A 108 3.23 15.87 10.08
CA ARG A 108 2.63 15.22 11.25
C ARG A 108 1.64 16.10 12.01
N PRO A 109 2.01 17.30 12.51
CA PRO A 109 1.08 18.16 13.25
C PRO A 109 -0.11 18.61 12.38
N LEU A 110 0.10 18.84 11.08
CA LEU A 110 -0.98 19.19 10.16
C LEU A 110 -2.03 18.10 10.06
N ILE A 111 -1.58 16.83 9.98
CA ILE A 111 -2.45 15.66 9.93
C ILE A 111 -3.12 15.40 11.28
N GLU A 112 -2.38 15.55 12.39
CA GLU A 112 -2.93 15.34 13.73
C GLU A 112 -4.05 16.35 14.06
N ALA A 113 -4.01 17.54 13.46
CA ALA A 113 -5.06 18.56 13.54
C ALA A 113 -6.21 18.38 12.53
N GLU A 114 -6.22 17.32 11.71
CA GLU A 114 -7.35 17.08 10.79
C GLU A 114 -8.53 16.40 11.51
N PRO A 115 -9.77 16.88 11.31
CA PRO A 115 -10.97 16.25 11.88
C PRO A 115 -11.05 14.74 11.64
N ILE A 116 -10.75 14.25 10.43
CA ILE A 116 -10.81 12.81 10.14
C ILE A 116 -9.78 11.99 10.93
N TRP A 117 -8.66 12.62 11.32
CA TRP A 117 -7.66 11.99 12.18
C TRP A 117 -8.15 11.93 13.62
N MET A 118 -8.55 13.08 14.17
CA MET A 118 -9.00 13.23 15.54
C MET A 118 -10.21 12.35 15.84
N GLU A 119 -11.18 12.30 14.93
CA GLU A 119 -12.45 11.60 15.15
C GLU A 119 -12.37 10.09 14.89
N TRP A 120 -11.42 9.63 14.06
CA TRP A 120 -11.46 8.23 13.63
C TRP A 120 -10.10 7.58 13.32
N LEU A 121 -9.32 8.12 12.37
CA LEU A 121 -8.19 7.37 11.83
C LEU A 121 -7.12 7.03 12.87
N GLN A 122 -6.93 7.88 13.88
CA GLN A 122 -5.98 7.60 14.97
C GLN A 122 -6.32 6.36 15.80
N TYR A 123 -7.60 5.99 15.82
CA TYR A 123 -8.13 4.84 16.56
C TYR A 123 -8.11 3.54 15.76
N VAL A 124 -7.70 3.58 14.48
CA VAL A 124 -7.57 2.39 13.63
C VAL A 124 -6.13 1.90 13.62
N ASN A 125 -5.89 0.68 14.12
CA ASN A 125 -4.54 0.14 14.17
C ASN A 125 -4.03 -0.25 12.77
N GLY A 126 -2.82 0.19 12.43
CA GLY A 126 -2.24 0.06 11.09
C GLY A 126 -2.42 1.32 10.22
N ILE A 127 -3.13 2.34 10.73
CA ILE A 127 -3.15 3.66 10.12
C ILE A 127 -2.26 4.60 10.93
N SER A 128 -1.35 5.28 10.22
CA SER A 128 -0.45 6.31 10.75
C SER A 128 -0.71 7.63 10.04
N THR A 129 -0.13 8.72 10.53
CA THR A 129 -0.20 10.04 9.88
C THR A 129 0.23 9.97 8.42
N ARG A 130 1.31 9.24 8.09
CA ARG A 130 1.75 8.98 6.72
C ARG A 130 0.71 8.27 5.84
N ASN A 131 -0.02 7.30 6.39
CA ASN A 131 -1.11 6.64 5.64
C ASN A 131 -2.32 7.58 5.48
N THR A 132 -2.61 8.39 6.49
CA THR A 132 -3.63 9.44 6.44
C THR A 132 -3.28 10.50 5.38
N THR A 133 -2.03 10.91 5.26
CA THR A 133 -1.53 11.78 4.19
C THR A 133 -1.85 11.21 2.81
N ARG A 134 -1.66 9.89 2.58
CA ARG A 134 -2.05 9.24 1.30
C ARG A 134 -3.54 9.37 1.03
N LEU A 135 -4.37 9.15 2.05
CA LEU A 135 -5.82 9.18 1.93
C LEU A 135 -6.30 10.59 1.58
N LEU A 136 -5.87 11.59 2.36
CA LEU A 136 -6.22 12.99 2.14
C LEU A 136 -5.72 13.50 0.78
N LYS A 137 -4.47 13.19 0.39
CA LYS A 137 -3.93 13.55 -0.92
C LYS A 137 -4.78 13.01 -2.08
N HIS A 138 -5.25 11.76 -1.98
CA HIS A 138 -5.94 11.10 -3.08
C HIS A 138 -7.44 11.35 -3.11
N PHE A 139 -8.06 11.53 -1.95
CA PHE A 139 -9.52 11.52 -1.81
C PHE A 139 -10.09 12.76 -1.12
N GLY A 140 -9.28 13.56 -0.41
CA GLY A 140 -9.78 14.63 0.44
C GLY A 140 -10.82 14.11 1.44
N TYR A 141 -11.90 14.85 1.65
CA TYR A 141 -13.05 14.38 2.43
C TYR A 141 -14.12 13.74 1.53
N CYS A 142 -13.70 13.15 0.41
CA CYS A 142 -14.54 12.41 -0.52
C CYS A 142 -15.69 13.23 -1.16
N GLU A 143 -15.57 14.56 -1.22
CA GLU A 143 -16.58 15.45 -1.81
C GLU A 143 -16.87 15.08 -3.28
N ARG A 144 -15.82 14.72 -4.03
CA ARG A 144 -15.89 14.28 -5.43
C ARG A 144 -16.54 12.91 -5.65
N PHE A 145 -16.85 12.17 -4.58
CA PHE A 145 -17.42 10.83 -4.65
C PHE A 145 -18.79 10.81 -3.95
N ASP A 146 -19.85 11.02 -4.72
CA ASP A 146 -21.24 10.90 -4.27
C ASP A 146 -21.62 9.49 -3.78
N THR A 147 -20.87 8.46 -4.19
CA THR A 147 -21.08 7.07 -3.81
C THR A 147 -19.76 6.35 -3.59
N ILE A 148 -19.77 5.39 -2.66
CA ILE A 148 -18.62 4.52 -2.41
C ILE A 148 -18.18 3.73 -3.67
N SER A 149 -19.11 3.39 -4.56
CA SER A 149 -18.79 2.68 -5.81
C SER A 149 -17.90 3.53 -6.73
N LYS A 150 -18.09 4.86 -6.79
CA LYS A 150 -17.20 5.75 -7.57
C LYS A 150 -15.80 5.81 -6.97
N LEU A 151 -15.69 5.90 -5.65
CA LEU A 151 -14.38 5.86 -4.97
C LEU A 151 -13.66 4.53 -5.23
N TRP A 152 -14.37 3.40 -5.16
CA TRP A 152 -13.81 2.10 -5.52
C TRP A 152 -13.39 2.02 -6.98
N ALA A 153 -14.15 2.61 -7.90
CA ALA A 153 -13.77 2.66 -9.31
C ALA A 153 -12.47 3.43 -9.51
N TYR A 154 -12.38 4.63 -8.94
CA TYR A 154 -11.17 5.46 -8.99
C TYR A 154 -9.94 4.76 -8.39
N SER A 155 -10.15 3.97 -7.34
CA SER A 155 -9.10 3.19 -6.65
C SER A 155 -8.76 1.85 -7.31
N GLY A 156 -9.38 1.50 -8.45
CA GLY A 156 -9.13 0.21 -9.14
C GLY A 156 -9.70 -1.02 -8.42
N LEU A 157 -10.77 -0.81 -7.63
CA LEU A 157 -11.51 -1.79 -6.83
C LEU A 157 -12.95 -2.02 -7.33
N LYS A 158 -13.30 -1.46 -8.50
CA LYS A 158 -14.55 -1.78 -9.22
C LYS A 158 -14.61 -3.27 -9.55
N VAL A 159 -15.82 -3.81 -9.49
CA VAL A 159 -16.16 -5.15 -9.95
C VAL A 159 -17.13 -4.96 -11.11
N GLN A 160 -16.92 -5.69 -12.18
CA GLN A 160 -17.76 -5.71 -13.39
C GLN A 160 -18.01 -7.17 -13.73
N ASP A 161 -19.27 -7.55 -13.93
CA ASP A 161 -19.71 -8.93 -14.21
C ASP A 161 -19.19 -9.95 -13.19
N GLY A 162 -19.23 -9.56 -11.90
CA GLY A 162 -18.74 -10.38 -10.80
C GLY A 162 -17.21 -10.51 -10.73
N HIS A 163 -16.44 -9.87 -11.61
CA HIS A 163 -14.99 -10.00 -11.69
C HIS A 163 -14.27 -8.66 -11.45
N ALA A 164 -13.04 -8.73 -10.95
CA ALA A 164 -12.20 -7.53 -10.82
C ALA A 164 -11.77 -7.07 -12.21
N VAL A 165 -11.93 -5.77 -12.51
CA VAL A 165 -11.52 -5.21 -13.81
C VAL A 165 -10.03 -5.46 -14.03
N MET A 166 -9.72 -6.16 -15.12
CA MET A 166 -8.35 -6.50 -15.53
C MET A 166 -7.84 -5.48 -16.54
N ARG A 167 -6.52 -5.30 -16.58
CA ARG A 167 -5.89 -4.48 -17.62
C ARG A 167 -5.93 -5.24 -18.93
N LYS A 168 -6.39 -4.59 -19.99
CA LYS A 168 -6.34 -5.12 -21.35
C LYS A 168 -5.32 -4.32 -22.16
N LYS A 169 -4.55 -5.03 -22.99
CA LYS A 169 -3.52 -4.40 -23.82
C LYS A 169 -4.20 -3.50 -24.85
N GLY A 170 -3.74 -2.26 -24.99
CA GLY A 170 -4.31 -1.29 -25.93
C GLY A 170 -5.49 -0.48 -25.41
N GLU A 171 -6.01 -0.78 -24.22
CA GLU A 171 -7.11 -0.02 -23.61
C GLU A 171 -6.61 0.98 -22.56
N LEU A 172 -7.25 2.16 -22.53
CA LEU A 172 -7.03 3.15 -21.47
C LEU A 172 -7.55 2.62 -20.13
N LEU A 173 -6.79 2.85 -19.07
CA LEU A 173 -7.17 2.43 -17.72
C LEU A 173 -8.18 3.40 -17.11
N GLY A 174 -9.36 2.90 -16.76
CA GLY A 174 -10.40 3.68 -16.06
C GLY A 174 -10.11 3.95 -14.57
N TYR A 175 -8.89 3.75 -14.09
CA TYR A 175 -8.53 3.96 -12.69
C TYR A 175 -7.04 4.29 -12.50
N ASN A 176 -6.69 4.90 -11.36
CA ASN A 176 -5.32 5.29 -11.07
C ASN A 176 -4.51 4.12 -10.47
N LEU A 177 -3.43 3.71 -11.14
CA LEU A 177 -2.57 2.60 -10.68
C LEU A 177 -1.84 2.90 -9.37
N LYS A 178 -1.34 4.12 -9.20
CA LYS A 178 -0.61 4.54 -8.00
C LYS A 178 -1.54 4.46 -6.78
N ILE A 179 -2.80 4.90 -6.94
CA ILE A 179 -3.82 4.81 -5.88
C ILE A 179 -4.12 3.36 -5.54
N LYS A 180 -4.32 2.48 -6.53
CA LYS A 180 -4.55 1.06 -6.27
C LYS A 180 -3.41 0.43 -5.46
N THR A 181 -2.16 0.74 -5.82
CA THR A 181 -0.97 0.26 -5.08
C THR A 181 -0.91 0.84 -3.67
N ALA A 182 -1.20 2.13 -3.49
CA ALA A 182 -1.23 2.77 -2.17
C ALA A 182 -2.32 2.16 -1.27
N MET A 183 -3.53 1.97 -1.78
CA MET A 183 -4.65 1.45 -0.99
C MET A 183 -4.53 -0.04 -0.71
N VAL A 184 -4.25 -0.84 -1.74
CA VAL A 184 -4.20 -2.30 -1.58
C VAL A 184 -2.86 -2.75 -1.02
N GLY A 185 -1.77 -2.31 -1.64
CA GLY A 185 -0.42 -2.75 -1.29
C GLY A 185 0.12 -2.11 -0.03
N VAL A 186 -0.05 -0.79 0.18
CA VAL A 186 0.54 -0.14 1.37
C VAL A 186 -0.43 -0.21 2.56
N ILE A 187 -1.61 0.42 2.44
CA ILE A 187 -2.59 0.46 3.54
C ILE A 187 -3.11 -0.93 3.87
N GLY A 188 -3.44 -1.74 2.86
CA GLY A 188 -3.86 -3.13 3.08
C GLY A 188 -2.83 -3.96 3.83
N ASP A 189 -1.54 -3.85 3.49
CA ASP A 189 -0.49 -4.57 4.21
C ASP A 189 -0.35 -4.06 5.65
N CYS A 190 -0.41 -2.74 5.88
CA CYS A 190 -0.36 -2.17 7.24
C CYS A 190 -1.52 -2.67 8.12
N LEU A 191 -2.74 -2.73 7.58
CA LEU A 191 -3.92 -3.25 8.30
C LEU A 191 -3.81 -4.76 8.58
N ILE A 192 -3.19 -5.54 7.68
CA ILE A 192 -2.94 -6.97 7.93
C ILE A 192 -1.89 -7.14 9.03
N LYS A 193 -0.79 -6.40 8.95
CA LYS A 193 0.33 -6.45 9.91
C LYS A 193 -0.07 -5.97 11.29
N SER A 194 -1.02 -5.02 11.39
CA SER A 194 -1.52 -4.56 12.69
C SER A 194 -2.23 -5.65 13.48
N ASN A 195 -2.77 -6.67 12.82
CA ASN A 195 -3.42 -7.83 13.45
C ASN A 195 -4.62 -7.46 14.35
N LYS A 196 -5.39 -6.43 13.98
CA LYS A 196 -6.54 -5.92 14.77
C LYS A 196 -7.86 -6.04 14.00
N SER A 197 -8.85 -5.16 14.21
CA SER A 197 -10.24 -5.38 13.76
C SER A 197 -10.36 -5.64 12.26
N TYR A 198 -9.69 -4.87 11.41
CA TYR A 198 -9.75 -5.10 9.96
C TYR A 198 -9.18 -6.46 9.55
N LYS A 199 -8.03 -6.85 10.13
CA LYS A 199 -7.43 -8.16 9.88
C LYS A 199 -8.34 -9.28 10.39
N LYS A 200 -8.70 -9.25 11.69
CA LYS A 200 -9.40 -10.36 12.36
C LYS A 200 -10.84 -10.51 11.89
N ARG A 201 -11.58 -9.40 11.76
CA ARG A 201 -13.03 -9.42 11.48
C ARG A 201 -13.31 -9.52 9.98
N ILE A 202 -12.48 -8.91 9.12
CA ILE A 202 -12.73 -8.87 7.67
C ILE A 202 -11.80 -9.80 6.91
N TYR A 203 -10.49 -9.59 7.02
CA TYR A 203 -9.52 -10.33 6.21
C TYR A 203 -9.54 -11.83 6.52
N ASP A 204 -9.38 -12.23 7.78
CA ASP A 204 -9.34 -13.65 8.17
C ASP A 204 -10.66 -14.34 7.88
N THR A 205 -11.78 -13.74 8.26
CA THR A 205 -13.13 -14.25 8.00
C THR A 205 -13.37 -14.48 6.50
N TYR A 206 -13.03 -13.50 5.67
CA TYR A 206 -13.23 -13.60 4.23
C TYR A 206 -12.25 -14.60 3.61
N LYS A 207 -10.98 -14.62 4.05
CA LYS A 207 -9.97 -15.58 3.59
C LYS A 207 -10.43 -17.01 3.86
N LYS A 208 -10.87 -17.30 5.10
CA LYS A 208 -11.42 -18.61 5.49
C LYS A 208 -12.61 -19.00 4.63
N ARG A 209 -13.57 -18.08 4.41
CA ARG A 209 -14.73 -18.33 3.53
C ARG A 209 -14.32 -18.68 2.10
N ILE A 210 -13.37 -17.95 1.52
CA ILE A 210 -12.88 -18.22 0.16
C ILE A 210 -12.10 -19.53 0.09
N GLN A 211 -11.33 -19.88 1.13
CA GLN A 211 -10.64 -21.17 1.21
C GLN A 211 -11.62 -22.35 1.31
N ALA A 212 -12.71 -22.19 2.05
CA ALA A 212 -13.75 -23.22 2.17
C ALA A 212 -14.54 -23.39 0.85
N ARG A 213 -14.97 -22.29 0.22
CA ARG A 213 -15.74 -22.31 -1.03
C ARG A 213 -14.91 -22.70 -2.26
N GLY A 214 -13.61 -22.39 -2.24
CA GLY A 214 -12.78 -22.36 -3.43
C GLY A 214 -12.86 -21.01 -4.14
N CYS A 215 -11.71 -20.49 -4.56
CA CYS A 215 -11.57 -19.18 -5.22
C CYS A 215 -11.81 -19.25 -6.74
N CYS A 216 -11.68 -20.43 -7.35
CA CYS A 216 -11.78 -20.63 -8.79
C CYS A 216 -12.19 -22.08 -9.08
N GLU A 217 -13.07 -22.25 -10.07
CA GLU A 217 -13.51 -23.58 -10.56
C GLU A 217 -12.48 -24.21 -11.51
N LYS A 218 -11.65 -23.39 -12.16
CA LYS A 218 -10.66 -23.84 -13.15
C LYS A 218 -9.33 -24.21 -12.50
N LYS A 219 -8.76 -25.35 -12.91
CA LYS A 219 -7.36 -25.70 -12.65
C LYS A 219 -6.46 -24.61 -13.24
N HIS A 220 -5.51 -24.08 -12.46
CA HIS A 220 -4.62 -23.06 -12.96
C HIS A 220 -3.50 -23.67 -13.81
N SER A 221 -3.43 -23.29 -15.10
CA SER A 221 -2.31 -23.64 -15.99
C SER A 221 -0.94 -23.25 -15.39
N LYS A 222 -0.90 -22.13 -14.66
CA LYS A 222 0.30 -21.61 -13.99
C LYS A 222 0.73 -22.34 -12.72
N HIS A 223 -0.11 -23.25 -12.19
CA HIS A 223 0.15 -24.03 -10.97
C HIS A 223 0.07 -25.54 -11.23
N LYS A 224 0.48 -26.00 -12.43
CA LYS A 224 0.52 -27.41 -12.82
C LYS A 224 -0.79 -28.16 -12.56
N GLY A 225 -1.94 -27.49 -12.76
CA GLY A 225 -3.24 -28.12 -12.63
C GLY A 225 -3.78 -28.29 -11.19
N LYS A 226 -3.13 -27.72 -10.17
CA LYS A 226 -3.62 -27.74 -8.77
C LYS A 226 -4.85 -26.84 -8.58
N MET A 227 -5.69 -27.19 -7.59
CA MET A 227 -6.90 -26.43 -7.25
C MET A 227 -6.54 -25.14 -6.47
N CYS A 228 -7.41 -24.13 -6.55
CA CYS A 228 -7.26 -22.90 -5.76
C CYS A 228 -7.18 -23.13 -4.24
N LYS A 229 -7.76 -24.22 -3.73
CA LYS A 229 -7.75 -24.57 -2.30
C LYS A 229 -6.32 -24.80 -1.78
N ASP A 230 -5.45 -25.30 -2.64
CA ASP A 230 -4.05 -25.64 -2.34
C ASP A 230 -3.11 -24.43 -2.49
N TYR A 231 -3.62 -23.26 -2.89
CA TYR A 231 -2.84 -22.04 -3.07
C TYR A 231 -3.45 -20.85 -2.30
N PRO A 232 -3.04 -20.61 -1.05
CA PRO A 232 -3.62 -19.59 -0.19
C PRO A 232 -3.34 -18.15 -0.66
N GLY A 233 -2.46 -17.94 -1.64
CA GLY A 233 -2.14 -16.61 -2.16
C GLY A 233 -3.32 -15.92 -2.86
N HIS A 234 -4.18 -16.66 -3.56
CA HIS A 234 -5.36 -16.07 -4.21
C HIS A 234 -6.42 -15.66 -3.20
N SER A 235 -6.72 -16.53 -2.24
CA SER A 235 -7.67 -16.22 -1.16
C SER A 235 -7.18 -15.05 -0.31
N ALA A 236 -5.87 -14.97 -0.02
CA ALA A 236 -5.24 -13.84 0.66
C ALA A 236 -5.44 -12.52 -0.11
N ARG A 237 -5.13 -12.48 -1.42
CA ARG A 237 -5.31 -11.27 -2.23
C ARG A 237 -6.77 -10.84 -2.36
N MET A 238 -7.69 -11.81 -2.49
CA MET A 238 -9.13 -11.53 -2.49
C MET A 238 -9.59 -10.95 -1.15
N ALA A 239 -9.13 -11.52 -0.03
CA ALA A 239 -9.44 -11.04 1.31
C ALA A 239 -8.84 -9.65 1.58
N GLN A 240 -7.60 -9.40 1.18
CA GLN A 240 -6.97 -8.08 1.28
C GLN A 240 -7.78 -7.05 0.49
N ARG A 241 -8.17 -7.38 -0.74
CA ARG A 241 -9.00 -6.50 -1.58
C ARG A 241 -10.36 -6.23 -0.92
N LYS A 242 -11.02 -7.23 -0.35
CA LYS A 242 -12.30 -7.06 0.35
C LYS A 242 -12.13 -6.18 1.60
N MET A 243 -11.10 -6.42 2.40
CA MET A 243 -10.77 -5.62 3.58
C MET A 243 -10.56 -4.15 3.22
N VAL A 244 -9.75 -3.87 2.21
CA VAL A 244 -9.49 -2.49 1.74
C VAL A 244 -10.77 -1.83 1.21
N LYS A 245 -11.65 -2.56 0.52
CA LYS A 245 -12.95 -2.02 0.11
C LYS A 245 -13.81 -1.60 1.30
N ILE A 246 -13.84 -2.39 2.38
CA ILE A 246 -14.56 -2.05 3.61
C ILE A 246 -13.90 -0.87 4.32
N PHE A 247 -12.57 -0.84 4.40
CA PHE A 247 -11.83 0.29 4.97
C PHE A 247 -12.17 1.60 4.23
N LEU A 248 -12.13 1.60 2.90
CA LEU A 248 -12.49 2.77 2.10
C LEU A 248 -13.97 3.16 2.22
N ALA A 249 -14.86 2.20 2.49
CA ALA A 249 -16.26 2.50 2.78
C ALA A 249 -16.42 3.23 4.11
N HIS A 250 -15.70 2.79 5.15
CA HIS A 250 -15.67 3.49 6.44
C HIS A 250 -15.07 4.89 6.32
N TYR A 251 -13.98 5.03 5.55
CA TYR A 251 -13.36 6.33 5.30
C TYR A 251 -14.29 7.29 4.56
N TRP A 252 -14.94 6.81 3.50
CA TRP A 252 -15.93 7.59 2.75
C TRP A 252 -17.09 8.04 3.65
N LEU A 253 -17.64 7.13 4.46
CA LEU A 253 -18.72 7.42 5.39
C LEU A 253 -18.30 8.51 6.39
N LYS A 254 -17.16 8.32 7.07
CA LYS A 254 -16.65 9.25 8.07
C LYS A 254 -16.33 10.63 7.50
N CYS A 255 -15.75 10.69 6.30
CA CYS A 255 -15.50 11.99 5.66
C CYS A 255 -16.79 12.74 5.33
N ARG A 256 -17.83 12.03 4.88
CA ARG A 256 -19.13 12.63 4.57
C ARG A 256 -19.87 13.08 5.83
N GLU A 257 -19.84 12.28 6.89
CA GLU A 257 -20.35 12.68 8.22
C GLU A 257 -19.71 14.01 8.68
N LEU A 258 -18.38 14.12 8.59
CA LEU A 258 -17.64 15.33 9.01
C LEU A 258 -17.93 16.56 8.16
N LYS A 259 -18.31 16.36 6.89
CA LYS A 259 -18.66 17.45 5.97
C LYS A 259 -20.16 17.75 5.92
N GLY A 260 -20.98 17.01 6.68
CA GLY A 260 -22.45 17.10 6.59
C GLY A 260 -23.01 16.73 5.21
N LEU A 261 -22.29 15.90 4.45
CA LEU A 261 -22.72 15.49 3.11
C LEU A 261 -23.66 14.29 3.18
N GLU A 262 -24.65 14.24 2.30
CA GLU A 262 -25.62 13.15 2.25
C GLU A 262 -24.95 11.77 2.16
N THR A 263 -25.24 10.86 3.09
CA THR A 263 -24.75 9.49 3.02
C THR A 263 -25.79 8.63 2.33
N ARG A 264 -25.42 8.00 1.20
CA ARG A 264 -26.17 6.87 0.64
C ARG A 264 -25.68 5.58 1.28
N GLY A 265 -26.58 4.63 1.52
CA GLY A 265 -26.19 3.33 2.03
C GLY A 265 -25.25 2.62 1.05
N PRO A 266 -24.45 1.64 1.51
CA PRO A 266 -23.64 0.85 0.59
C PRO A 266 -24.55 0.25 -0.50
N TYR A 267 -24.14 0.27 -1.77
CA TYR A 267 -24.91 -0.32 -2.89
C TYR A 267 -25.42 -1.74 -2.59
N ALA A 268 -24.66 -2.51 -1.82
CA ALA A 268 -25.04 -3.84 -1.34
C ALA A 268 -26.31 -3.86 -0.47
N VAL A 269 -26.52 -2.83 0.34
CA VAL A 269 -27.70 -2.63 1.20
C VAL A 269 -28.83 -2.02 0.37
N ASP A 270 -28.56 -0.93 -0.37
CA ASP A 270 -29.59 -0.14 -1.06
C ASP A 270 -30.13 -0.81 -2.35
N LYS A 271 -29.28 -1.55 -3.08
CA LYS A 271 -29.63 -2.17 -4.36
C LYS A 271 -29.63 -3.70 -4.33
N MET A 272 -28.87 -4.33 -3.43
CA MET A 272 -28.78 -5.80 -3.32
C MET A 272 -29.38 -6.39 -2.03
N LYS A 273 -30.05 -5.58 -1.18
CA LYS A 273 -30.75 -6.03 0.05
C LYS A 273 -29.89 -6.87 1.02
N HIS A 274 -28.57 -6.70 1.03
CA HIS A 274 -27.72 -7.37 2.01
C HIS A 274 -27.90 -6.74 3.40
N THR A 275 -28.14 -7.56 4.42
CA THR A 275 -28.49 -7.14 5.80
C THR A 275 -27.32 -6.55 6.62
N THR A 276 -26.07 -6.71 6.17
CA THR A 276 -24.91 -6.37 7.02
C THR A 276 -24.31 -5.00 6.68
N ASN A 277 -24.74 -3.96 7.39
CA ASN A 277 -24.03 -2.68 7.42
C ASN A 277 -22.86 -2.75 8.42
N ILE A 278 -21.63 -2.88 7.92
CA ILE A 278 -20.43 -2.90 8.77
C ILE A 278 -20.07 -1.45 9.11
N LYS A 279 -20.14 -1.10 10.40
CA LYS A 279 -19.77 0.23 10.89
C LYS A 279 -18.23 0.40 11.00
N PRO A 280 -17.73 1.64 10.96
CA PRO A 280 -16.33 1.96 11.25
C PRO A 280 -15.83 1.32 12.54
N PHE A 281 -14.62 0.74 12.49
CA PHE A 281 -14.00 0.11 13.64
C PHE A 281 -13.13 1.11 14.41
N TYR A 282 -13.04 0.90 15.73
CA TYR A 282 -12.16 1.59 16.65
C TYR A 282 -11.38 0.52 17.41
N ASP A 283 -10.08 0.41 17.15
CA ASP A 283 -9.19 -0.56 17.81
C ASP A 283 -8.58 -0.03 19.10
N LYS A 284 -8.57 1.30 19.24
CA LYS A 284 -8.25 2.03 20.46
C LYS A 284 -9.53 2.69 20.94
N GLN A 285 -9.73 2.80 22.25
CA GLN A 285 -10.86 3.57 22.74
C GLN A 285 -10.62 5.05 22.40
N PRO A 286 -11.57 5.74 21.74
CA PRO A 286 -11.63 7.18 21.89
C PRO A 286 -11.86 7.42 23.37
N ASP A 287 -10.97 8.17 24.02
CA ASP A 287 -11.07 8.41 25.46
C ASP A 287 -12.52 8.77 25.78
N LYS A 288 -13.12 8.02 26.70
CA LYS A 288 -14.28 8.49 27.43
C LYS A 288 -13.76 9.68 28.24
N GLN A 289 -13.75 10.87 27.63
CA GLN A 289 -13.81 12.10 28.42
C GLN A 289 -15.16 12.12 29.14
#